data_AF-A0A972R2V9-F1
#
_entry.id   AF-A0A972R2V9-F1
#
_cell.length_a   1.000
_cell.length_b   1.000
_cell.length_c   1.000
_cell.angle_alpha   90.00
_cell.angle_beta   90.00
_cell.angle_gamma   90.00
#
_symmetry.space_group_name_H-M   'P 1'
#
loop_
_entity.id
_entity.type
_entity.pdbx_description
1 polymer ?
#
loop_
_entity_poly.entity_id
_entity_poly.type
_entity_poly.pdbx_seq_one_letter_code
_entity_poly.pdbx_strand_id
1 'polypeptide(L)'
;MPAFYLAVRVYSLVNRKIRNGIAGRNTAFSTLARDVKNLDPGPRLWVHASSMGEFEQAKPIIEEIKRRFPDVRIIASFFSPSGFENNRHYTSADIVTYIPFDSRKNARWFLDVVRPGAAVFIRYDIWPNHILECHNRTIPVILANATLRASSASLWPGIRNMYRACY
;
A
#
# COMPACT_ATOMS: atom_id res chain seq x y z
N MET A 1 -11.58 0.25 -14.38
CA MET A 1 -11.09 -0.94 -13.63
C MET A 1 -11.15 -2.26 -14.44
N PRO A 2 -12.22 -2.62 -15.18
CA PRO A 2 -12.26 -3.89 -15.91
C PRO A 2 -11.19 -4.00 -17.01
N ALA A 3 -11.00 -2.92 -17.80
CA ALA A 3 -10.04 -2.90 -18.90
C ALA A 3 -8.57 -2.97 -18.45
N PHE A 4 -8.20 -2.29 -17.35
CA PHE A 4 -6.86 -2.37 -16.78
C PHE A 4 -6.55 -3.76 -16.23
N TYR A 5 -7.52 -4.38 -15.53
CA TYR A 5 -7.38 -5.75 -15.03
C TYR A 5 -7.25 -6.76 -16.17
N LEU A 6 -8.03 -6.59 -17.24
CA LEU A 6 -7.96 -7.43 -18.44
C LEU A 6 -6.62 -7.24 -19.16
N ALA A 7 -6.14 -5.99 -19.32
CA ALA A 7 -4.85 -5.67 -19.92
C ALA A 7 -3.69 -6.27 -19.11
N VAL A 8 -3.68 -6.13 -17.78
CA VAL A 8 -2.65 -6.73 -16.90
C VAL A 8 -2.70 -8.26 -16.99
N ARG A 9 -3.88 -8.88 -17.05
CA ARG A 9 -4.02 -10.33 -17.25
C ARG A 9 -3.48 -10.79 -18.60
N VAL A 10 -3.84 -10.11 -19.70
CA VAL A 10 -3.35 -10.45 -21.05
C VAL A 10 -1.82 -10.28 -21.12
N TYR A 11 -1.27 -9.18 -20.58
CA TYR A 11 0.17 -8.95 -20.55
C TYR A 11 0.93 -9.92 -19.64
N SER A 12 0.27 -10.47 -18.62
CA SER A 12 0.87 -11.48 -17.74
C SER A 12 1.21 -12.80 -18.46
N LEU A 13 0.55 -13.10 -19.58
CA LEU A 13 0.86 -14.28 -20.39
C LEU A 13 2.26 -14.17 -21.02
N VAL A 14 2.69 -12.95 -21.33
CA VAL A 14 3.95 -12.64 -22.03
C VAL A 14 5.07 -12.25 -21.04
N ASN A 15 4.73 -11.67 -19.88
CA ASN A 15 5.72 -11.18 -18.91
C ASN A 15 5.70 -11.94 -17.58
N ARG A 16 6.75 -12.73 -17.33
CA ARG A 16 6.93 -13.53 -16.10
C ARG A 16 6.85 -12.69 -14.81
N LYS A 17 7.32 -11.43 -14.84
CA LYS A 17 7.29 -10.52 -13.68
C LYS A 17 5.87 -10.12 -13.31
N ILE A 18 5.01 -9.87 -14.30
CA ILE A 18 3.60 -9.52 -14.08
C ILE A 18 2.83 -10.74 -13.56
N ARG A 19 3.05 -11.92 -14.17
CA ARG A 19 2.45 -13.18 -13.71
C ARG A 19 2.80 -13.50 -12.26
N ASN A 20 4.07 -13.38 -11.89
CA ASN A 20 4.52 -13.59 -10.52
C ASN A 20 3.90 -12.57 -9.56
N GLY A 21 3.72 -11.30 -10.00
CA GLY A 21 3.03 -10.27 -9.21
C GLY A 21 1.54 -10.55 -8.98
N ILE A 22 0.83 -11.15 -9.94
CA ILE A 22 -0.57 -11.56 -9.77
C ILE A 22 -0.67 -12.76 -8.82
N ALA A 23 0.16 -13.78 -9.03
CA ALA A 23 0.19 -14.97 -8.18
C ALA A 23 0.56 -14.60 -6.73
N GLY A 24 1.62 -13.80 -6.54
CA GLY A 24 2.05 -13.31 -5.23
C GLY A 24 0.97 -12.50 -4.53
N ARG A 25 0.24 -11.64 -5.26
CA ARG A 25 -0.89 -10.88 -4.70
C ARG A 25 -2.04 -11.79 -4.26
N ASN A 26 -2.40 -12.81 -5.03
CA ASN A 26 -3.45 -13.75 -4.65
C ASN A 26 -3.07 -14.55 -3.40
N THR A 27 -1.81 -15.00 -3.30
CA THR A 27 -1.31 -15.70 -2.11
C THR A 27 -1.26 -14.78 -0.90
N ALA A 28 -0.67 -13.58 -1.03
CA ALA A 28 -0.59 -12.63 0.07
C ALA A 28 -1.98 -12.19 0.55
N PHE A 29 -2.95 -12.08 -0.36
CA PHE A 29 -4.34 -11.80 -0.03
C PHE A 29 -5.00 -12.94 0.76
N SER A 30 -4.74 -14.20 0.40
CA SER A 30 -5.33 -15.34 1.10
C SER A 30 -4.69 -15.60 2.47
N THR A 31 -3.44 -15.21 2.68
CA THR A 31 -2.77 -15.33 3.99
C THR A 31 -2.99 -14.11 4.90
N LEU A 32 -3.21 -12.91 4.36
CA LEU A 32 -3.28 -11.67 5.14
C LEU A 32 -4.25 -11.73 6.32
N ALA A 33 -5.44 -12.31 6.14
CA ALA A 33 -6.41 -12.44 7.23
C ALA A 33 -5.92 -13.35 8.36
N ARG A 34 -5.17 -14.40 8.03
CA ARG A 34 -4.52 -15.28 9.01
C ARG A 34 -3.36 -14.54 9.70
N ASP A 35 -2.51 -13.88 8.92
CA ASP A 35 -1.34 -13.18 9.44
C ASP A 35 -1.76 -12.08 10.41
N VAL A 36 -2.78 -11.29 10.06
CA VAL A 36 -3.35 -10.25 10.94
C VAL A 36 -4.04 -10.83 12.17
N LYS A 37 -4.65 -12.01 12.08
CA LYS A 37 -5.25 -12.69 13.24
C LYS A 37 -4.19 -13.17 14.24
N ASN A 38 -3.01 -13.52 13.74
CA ASN A 38 -1.88 -13.99 14.55
C ASN A 38 -0.98 -12.85 15.05
N LEU A 39 -1.23 -11.60 14.64
CA LEU A 39 -0.53 -10.44 15.19
C LEU A 39 -0.91 -10.23 16.65
N ASP A 40 0.10 -9.91 17.45
CA ASP A 40 -0.12 -9.44 18.81
C ASP A 40 -1.08 -8.24 18.82
N PRO A 41 -1.96 -8.14 19.84
CA PRO A 41 -2.83 -6.98 20.00
C PRO A 41 -2.05 -5.67 20.02
N GLY A 42 -2.67 -4.60 19.53
CA GLY A 42 -2.06 -3.27 19.53
C GLY A 42 -2.61 -2.37 18.42
N PRO A 43 -2.29 -1.06 18.48
CA PRO A 43 -2.58 -0.14 17.39
C PRO A 43 -1.80 -0.55 16.13
N ARG A 44 -2.43 -0.38 14.98
CA ARG A 44 -1.89 -0.80 13.69
C ARG A 44 -1.64 0.40 12.80
N LEU A 45 -0.44 0.50 12.24
CA LEU A 45 -0.09 1.50 11.24
C LEU A 45 0.11 0.80 9.91
N TRP A 46 -0.67 1.21 8.91
CA TRP A 46 -0.51 0.73 7.55
C TRP A 46 0.43 1.66 6.79
N VAL A 47 1.51 1.11 6.22
CA VAL A 47 2.44 1.84 5.35
C VAL A 47 2.37 1.28 3.93
N HIS A 48 2.17 2.13 2.95
CA HIS A 48 2.10 1.76 1.54
C HIS A 48 3.21 2.44 0.72
N ALA A 49 3.91 1.64 -0.08
CA ALA A 49 4.85 2.12 -1.09
C ALA A 49 4.64 1.32 -2.40
N SER A 50 4.49 1.98 -3.55
CA SER A 50 4.29 1.24 -4.80
C SER A 50 5.56 0.51 -5.25
N SER A 51 6.74 1.03 -4.88
CA SER A 51 8.04 0.55 -5.33
C SER A 51 9.08 0.35 -4.22
N MET A 52 10.17 -0.35 -4.56
CA MET A 52 11.33 -0.51 -3.68
C MET A 52 11.97 0.83 -3.33
N GLY A 53 12.18 1.70 -4.33
CA GLY A 53 12.86 2.98 -4.12
C GLY A 53 12.07 3.95 -3.24
N GLU A 54 10.74 3.88 -3.24
CA GLU A 54 9.89 4.59 -2.28
C GLU A 54 10.02 4.01 -0.89
N PHE A 55 9.98 2.69 -0.77
CA PHE A 55 10.05 2.04 0.54
C PHE A 55 11.35 2.28 1.28
N GLU A 56 12.49 2.41 0.59
CA GLU A 56 13.76 2.81 1.22
C GLU A 56 13.65 4.15 1.97
N GLN A 57 12.81 5.09 1.48
CA GLN A 57 12.57 6.35 2.19
C GLN A 57 11.65 6.18 3.40
N ALA A 58 10.85 5.11 3.43
CA ALA A 58 9.94 4.80 4.53
C ALA A 58 10.64 4.09 5.70
N LYS A 59 11.68 3.29 5.43
CA LYS A 59 12.37 2.46 6.44
C LYS A 59 12.82 3.26 7.68
N PRO A 60 13.50 4.41 7.56
CA PRO A 60 13.93 5.16 8.74
C PRO A 60 12.75 5.64 9.60
N ILE A 61 11.63 5.98 8.95
CA ILE A 61 10.40 6.39 9.64
C ILE A 61 9.79 5.21 10.38
N ILE A 62 9.70 4.04 9.72
CA ILE A 62 9.16 2.81 10.33
C ILE A 62 10.00 2.38 11.52
N GLU A 63 11.33 2.36 11.37
CA GLU A 63 12.27 1.98 12.43
C GLU A 63 12.17 2.89 13.65
N GLU A 64 12.09 4.20 13.42
CA GLU A 64 11.94 5.17 14.52
C GLU A 64 10.57 5.05 15.21
N ILE A 65 9.50 4.76 14.46
CA ILE A 65 8.18 4.49 15.04
C ILE A 65 8.22 3.23 15.90
N LYS A 66 8.79 2.11 15.41
CA LYS A 66 8.91 0.89 16.22
C LYS A 66 9.77 1.12 17.46
N ARG A 67 10.82 1.93 17.36
CA ARG A 67 11.68 2.27 18.51
C ARG A 67 10.95 3.10 19.57
N ARG A 68 10.14 4.08 19.18
CA ARG A 68 9.38 4.94 20.11
C ARG A 68 8.09 4.30 20.62
N PHE A 69 7.46 3.48 19.79
CA PHE A 69 6.16 2.86 20.04
C PHE A 69 6.22 1.36 19.71
N PRO A 70 6.90 0.55 20.55
CA PRO A 70 7.11 -0.87 20.28
C PRO A 70 5.81 -1.68 20.18
N ASP A 71 4.73 -1.20 20.80
CA ASP A 71 3.40 -1.82 20.77
C ASP A 71 2.63 -1.58 19.47
N VAL A 72 3.11 -0.67 18.61
CA VAL A 72 2.52 -0.47 17.28
C VAL A 72 2.89 -1.63 16.36
N ARG A 73 1.88 -2.18 15.68
CA ARG A 73 2.05 -3.18 14.62
C ARG A 73 2.09 -2.48 13.27
N ILE A 74 3.16 -2.72 12.52
CA ILE A 74 3.39 -2.15 11.20
C ILE A 74 2.99 -3.16 10.14
N ILE A 75 2.08 -2.76 9.26
CA ILE A 75 1.72 -3.53 8.06
C ILE A 75 2.26 -2.76 6.86
N ALA A 76 3.29 -3.31 6.20
CA ALA A 76 3.86 -2.75 4.99
C ALA A 76 3.25 -3.42 3.75
N SER A 77 2.77 -2.61 2.81
CA SER A 77 2.16 -3.10 1.57
C SER A 77 2.85 -2.55 0.34
N PHE A 78 2.95 -3.40 -0.69
CA PHE A 78 3.61 -3.07 -1.94
C PHE A 78 2.69 -3.25 -3.15
N PHE A 79 2.83 -2.40 -4.16
CA PHE A 79 2.19 -2.65 -5.46
C PHE A 79 3.06 -3.49 -6.38
N SER A 80 4.33 -3.10 -6.53
CA SER A 80 5.28 -3.75 -7.44
C SER A 80 5.87 -5.04 -6.85
N PRO A 81 6.10 -6.08 -7.69
CA PRO A 81 6.76 -7.30 -7.25
C PRO A 81 8.17 -7.06 -6.69
N SER A 82 8.91 -6.11 -7.28
CA SER A 82 10.24 -5.75 -6.78
C SER A 82 10.20 -5.09 -5.40
N GLY A 83 9.16 -4.32 -5.07
CA GLY A 83 9.01 -3.78 -3.72
C GLY A 83 8.81 -4.89 -2.70
N PHE A 84 7.88 -5.81 -3.00
CA PHE A 84 7.58 -6.95 -2.13
C PHE A 84 8.75 -7.92 -2.00
N GLU A 85 9.27 -8.49 -3.09
CA GLU A 85 10.26 -9.58 -3.02
C GLU A 85 11.56 -9.15 -2.31
N ASN A 86 12.00 -7.90 -2.49
CA ASN A 86 13.20 -7.40 -1.82
C ASN A 86 12.97 -7.05 -0.34
N ASN A 87 11.72 -6.89 0.10
CA ASN A 87 11.39 -6.45 1.47
C ASN A 87 10.47 -7.43 2.22
N ARG A 88 10.16 -8.61 1.67
CA ARG A 88 9.27 -9.61 2.29
C ARG A 88 9.79 -10.14 3.64
N HIS A 89 11.07 -9.93 3.93
CA HIS A 89 11.73 -10.28 5.19
C HIS A 89 12.15 -9.05 6.00
N TYR A 90 11.59 -7.87 5.70
CA TYR A 90 11.89 -6.65 6.44
C TYR A 90 11.37 -6.76 7.88
N THR A 91 12.29 -6.76 8.84
CA THR A 91 12.02 -7.14 10.24
C THR A 91 11.32 -6.07 11.06
N SER A 92 11.36 -4.81 10.65
CA SER A 92 10.66 -3.72 11.34
C SER A 92 9.19 -3.60 10.93
N ALA A 93 8.74 -4.39 9.94
CA ALA A 93 7.32 -4.57 9.64
C ALA A 93 6.83 -5.92 10.17
N ASP A 94 5.76 -5.91 10.95
CA ASP A 94 5.16 -7.12 11.51
C ASP A 94 4.45 -7.93 10.41
N ILE A 95 3.93 -7.27 9.37
CA ILE A 95 3.43 -7.92 8.14
C ILE A 95 3.98 -7.20 6.92
N VAL A 96 4.43 -7.98 5.94
CA VAL A 96 4.75 -7.51 4.59
C VAL A 96 3.82 -8.19 3.59
N THR A 97 3.07 -7.40 2.81
CA THR A 97 2.03 -7.91 1.90
C THR A 97 1.96 -7.13 0.59
N TYR A 98 1.11 -7.57 -0.33
CA TYR A 98 0.72 -6.79 -1.49
C TYR A 98 -0.53 -5.97 -1.18
N ILE A 99 -0.59 -4.72 -1.67
CA ILE A 99 -1.85 -3.99 -1.71
C ILE A 99 -2.81 -4.67 -2.72
N PRO A 100 -4.09 -4.85 -2.39
CA PRO A 100 -5.09 -5.28 -3.35
C PRO A 100 -5.26 -4.27 -4.49
N PHE A 101 -5.77 -4.73 -5.63
CA PHE A 101 -6.12 -3.80 -6.72
C PHE A 101 -7.18 -2.81 -6.27
N ASP A 102 -7.06 -1.56 -6.72
CA ASP A 102 -7.92 -0.46 -6.31
C ASP A 102 -9.36 -0.63 -6.82
N SER A 103 -10.18 -1.30 -6.02
CA SER A 103 -11.62 -1.40 -6.24
C SER A 103 -12.31 -1.26 -4.90
N ARG A 104 -13.54 -0.74 -4.89
CA ARG A 104 -14.33 -0.58 -3.66
C ARG A 104 -14.39 -1.86 -2.83
N LYS A 105 -14.62 -3.01 -3.49
CA LYS A 105 -14.69 -4.33 -2.83
C LYS A 105 -13.37 -4.68 -2.15
N ASN A 106 -12.25 -4.52 -2.86
CA ASN A 106 -10.94 -4.88 -2.35
C ASN A 106 -10.47 -3.94 -1.24
N ALA A 107 -10.67 -2.63 -1.41
CA ALA A 107 -10.34 -1.62 -0.42
C ALA A 107 -11.10 -1.85 0.89
N ARG A 108 -12.42 -2.09 0.80
CA ARG A 108 -13.27 -2.44 1.94
C ARG A 108 -12.76 -3.69 2.65
N TRP A 109 -12.59 -4.79 1.91
CA TRP A 109 -12.08 -6.03 2.48
C TRP A 109 -10.71 -5.85 3.14
N PHE A 110 -9.80 -5.10 2.51
CA PHE A 110 -8.46 -4.88 3.04
C PHE A 110 -8.50 -4.16 4.38
N LEU A 111 -9.30 -3.10 4.48
CA LEU A 111 -9.45 -2.34 5.72
C LEU A 111 -10.29 -3.09 6.77
N ASP A 112 -11.18 -4.01 6.37
CA ASP A 112 -11.88 -4.91 7.29
C ASP A 112 -10.94 -5.91 7.97
N VAL A 113 -9.93 -6.37 7.23
CA VAL A 113 -8.91 -7.30 7.70
C VAL A 113 -7.85 -6.55 8.51
N VAL A 114 -7.18 -5.57 7.90
CA VAL A 114 -6.03 -4.87 8.49
C VAL A 114 -6.45 -4.01 9.69
N ARG A 115 -7.60 -3.32 9.60
CA ARG A 115 -8.11 -2.40 10.63
C ARG A 115 -7.03 -1.44 11.16
N PRO A 116 -6.39 -0.64 10.29
CA PRO A 116 -5.36 0.28 10.72
C PRO A 116 -5.96 1.46 11.50
N GLY A 117 -5.22 1.94 12.49
CA GLY A 117 -5.51 3.19 13.19
C GLY A 117 -5.04 4.43 12.42
N ALA A 118 -4.09 4.27 11.48
CA ALA A 118 -3.67 5.29 10.53
C ALA A 118 -3.02 4.64 9.29
N ALA A 119 -2.99 5.37 8.17
CA ALA A 119 -2.37 4.95 6.92
C ALA A 119 -1.32 5.97 6.45
N VAL A 120 -0.16 5.50 5.99
CA VAL A 120 0.92 6.31 5.43
C VAL A 120 1.17 5.87 4.00
N PHE A 121 1.03 6.78 3.04
CA PHE A 121 1.40 6.59 1.65
C PHE A 121 2.72 7.30 1.37
N ILE A 122 3.67 6.58 0.76
CA ILE A 122 5.00 7.11 0.46
C ILE A 122 5.00 7.63 -0.98
N ARG A 123 5.38 8.90 -1.17
CA ARG A 123 5.31 9.62 -2.46
C ARG A 123 3.89 9.67 -3.06
N TYR A 124 3.78 10.15 -4.29
CA TYR A 124 2.54 10.42 -5.04
C TYR A 124 1.75 9.17 -5.48
N ASP A 125 1.64 8.16 -4.62
CA ASP A 125 0.86 6.94 -4.89
C ASP A 125 -0.63 7.14 -4.59
N ILE A 126 -1.44 7.37 -5.63
CA ILE A 126 -2.89 7.54 -5.47
C ILE A 126 -3.60 6.19 -5.55
N TRP A 127 -4.33 5.86 -4.49
CA TRP A 127 -5.23 4.70 -4.40
C TRP A 127 -6.66 5.16 -4.02
N PRO A 128 -7.43 5.71 -4.97
CA PRO A 128 -8.68 6.42 -4.66
C PRO A 128 -9.67 5.61 -3.84
N ASN A 129 -9.88 4.33 -4.15
CA ASN A 129 -10.84 3.52 -3.39
C ASN A 129 -10.33 3.20 -1.98
N HIS A 130 -9.03 2.95 -1.82
CA HIS A 130 -8.44 2.73 -0.49
C HIS A 130 -8.47 3.99 0.37
N ILE A 131 -8.09 5.13 -0.21
CA ILE A 131 -8.09 6.42 0.49
C ILE A 131 -9.53 6.83 0.86
N LEU A 132 -10.48 6.70 -0.07
CA LEU A 132 -11.90 6.97 0.21
C LEU A 132 -12.44 6.07 1.33
N GLU A 133 -12.09 4.79 1.32
CA GLU A 133 -12.53 3.87 2.37
C GLU A 133 -11.85 4.15 3.72
N CYS A 134 -10.60 4.65 3.75
CA CYS A 134 -10.00 5.21 4.96
C CYS A 134 -10.80 6.41 5.49
N HIS A 135 -11.14 7.38 4.62
CA HIS A 135 -11.96 8.54 4.98
C HIS A 135 -13.33 8.13 5.52
N ASN A 136 -14.02 7.21 4.86
CA ASN A 136 -15.31 6.67 5.31
C ASN A 136 -15.26 6.03 6.70
N ARG A 137 -14.07 5.56 7.12
CA ARG A 137 -13.83 4.92 8.42
C ARG A 137 -13.16 5.85 9.42
N THR A 138 -12.97 7.13 9.07
CA THR A 138 -12.24 8.12 9.88
C THR A 138 -10.81 7.68 10.21
N ILE A 139 -10.17 6.91 9.31
CA ILE A 139 -8.78 6.50 9.45
C ILE A 139 -7.90 7.64 8.90
N PRO A 140 -7.03 8.26 9.70
CA PRO A 140 -6.12 9.30 9.23
C PRO A 140 -5.21 8.78 8.12
N VAL A 141 -5.12 9.55 7.03
CA VAL A 141 -4.24 9.27 5.89
C VAL A 141 -3.15 10.32 5.83
N ILE A 142 -1.89 9.88 5.79
CA ILE A 142 -0.70 10.72 5.76
C ILE A 142 0.02 10.46 4.45
N LEU A 143 0.35 11.52 3.72
CA LEU A 143 1.23 11.46 2.56
C LEU A 143 2.63 11.87 2.96
N ALA A 144 3.58 10.93 2.98
CA ALA A 144 4.97 11.19 3.35
C ALA A 144 5.85 11.33 2.09
N ASN A 145 6.78 12.29 2.15
CA ASN A 145 7.74 12.60 1.09
C ASN A 145 7.13 12.98 -0.28
N ALA A 146 6.11 13.83 -0.26
CA ALA A 146 5.55 14.42 -1.48
C ALA A 146 6.42 15.59 -1.98
N THR A 147 7.33 15.32 -2.93
CA THR A 147 8.15 16.37 -3.58
C THR A 147 7.51 16.85 -4.89
N LEU A 148 6.82 18.00 -4.88
CA LEU A 148 6.29 18.62 -6.09
C LEU A 148 7.45 19.22 -6.90
N ARG A 149 7.96 18.52 -7.91
CA ARG A 149 8.88 19.14 -8.88
C ARG A 149 8.09 20.05 -9.83
N ALA A 150 8.36 21.35 -9.78
CA ALA A 150 7.74 22.37 -10.63
C ALA A 150 7.88 22.11 -12.15
N SER A 151 8.83 21.26 -12.56
CA SER A 151 9.13 20.95 -13.97
C SER A 151 8.56 19.59 -14.45
N SER A 152 7.82 18.85 -13.62
CA SER A 152 7.17 17.64 -14.11
C SER A 152 5.93 18.06 -14.89
N ALA A 153 5.84 17.66 -16.16
CA ALA A 153 4.76 17.98 -17.11
C ALA A 153 3.37 17.39 -16.73
N SER A 154 3.05 17.30 -15.44
CA SER A 154 2.03 16.43 -14.88
C SER A 154 1.09 17.16 -13.91
N LEU A 155 0.55 18.31 -14.31
CA LEU A 155 -0.62 18.89 -13.65
C LEU A 155 -1.69 19.23 -14.69
N TRP A 156 -2.16 18.19 -15.38
CA TRP A 156 -3.53 18.24 -15.89
C TRP A 156 -4.46 18.58 -14.70
N PRO A 157 -5.35 19.57 -14.80
CA PRO A 157 -6.17 20.04 -13.68
C PRO A 157 -6.91 18.91 -12.93
N GLY A 158 -7.32 17.86 -13.66
CA GLY A 158 -7.97 16.68 -13.09
C GLY A 158 -7.09 15.88 -12.12
N ILE A 159 -5.80 15.71 -12.42
CA ILE A 159 -4.86 14.99 -11.55
C ILE A 159 -4.63 15.78 -10.26
N ARG A 160 -4.45 17.11 -10.38
CA ARG A 160 -4.30 18.01 -9.24
C ARG A 160 -5.52 17.98 -8.30
N ASN A 161 -6.71 18.04 -8.88
CA ASN A 161 -7.97 17.99 -8.11
C ASN A 161 -8.14 16.64 -7.41
N MET A 162 -7.72 15.54 -8.04
CA MET A 162 -7.74 14.22 -7.43
C MET A 162 -6.81 14.13 -6.23
N TYR A 163 -5.58 14.66 -6.29
CA TYR A 163 -4.67 14.69 -5.12
C TYR A 163 -5.27 15.49 -3.96
N ARG A 164 -5.81 16.70 -4.22
CA ARG A 164 -6.47 17.54 -3.19
C ARG A 164 -7.71 16.92 -2.58
N ALA A 165 -8.40 16.04 -3.31
CA ALA A 165 -9.57 15.35 -2.81
C ALA A 165 -9.19 14.12 -1.95
N CYS A 166 -7.97 13.59 -2.11
CA CYS A 166 -7.50 12.39 -1.42
C CYS A 166 -6.70 12.68 -0.15
N TYR A 167 -5.90 13.74 -0.14
CA TYR A 167 -5.00 14.16 0.95
C TYR A 167 -5.24 15.62 1.31
#